data_AF-A0A1G3M2J3-F1
#
_entry.id   AF-A0A1G3M2J3-F1
#
_cell.length_a   1.000
_cell.length_b   1.000
_cell.length_c   1.000
_cell.angle_alpha   90.00
_cell.angle_beta   90.00
_cell.angle_gamma   90.00
#
_symmetry.space_group_name_H-M   'P 1'
#
loop_
_entity.id
_entity.type
_entity.pdbx_description
1 polymer ?
#
loop_
_entity_poly.entity_id
_entity_poly.type
_entity_poly.pdbx_seq_one_letter_code
_entity_poly.pdbx_strand_id
1 'polypeptide(L)'
;MKYYKVIAKCGHVGMSRYYAGAFYIAADTGKEAAKIVRNRPRVKHGHTDAILELMEISHDDYTLGKLETRANPYFHATSNYEQCLHWDAIADCVFSEIDDSDLGAWYDTKNHSLYLKKKKRRCHTHGFHGYSRCSIARVSVQK
;
A
#
# COMPACT_ATOMS: atom_id res chain seq x y z
N MET A 1 -8.47 9.64 -29.41
CA MET A 1 -8.36 8.43 -28.56
C MET A 1 -7.03 7.73 -28.76
N LYS A 2 -6.24 7.64 -27.70
CA LYS A 2 -4.96 6.95 -27.62
C LYS A 2 -5.02 5.89 -26.51
N TYR A 3 -4.03 5.00 -26.48
CA TYR A 3 -3.93 3.95 -25.48
C TYR A 3 -2.69 4.13 -24.63
N TYR A 4 -2.82 3.93 -23.33
CA TYR A 4 -1.76 4.14 -22.37
C TYR A 4 -1.59 2.93 -21.45
N LYS A 5 -0.33 2.56 -21.21
CA LYS A 5 0.06 1.73 -20.06
C LYS A 5 0.55 2.66 -18.96
N VAL A 6 -0.02 2.50 -17.78
CA VAL A 6 0.32 3.29 -16.60
C VAL A 6 0.67 2.33 -15.48
N ILE A 7 1.89 2.44 -14.95
CA ILE A 7 2.33 1.66 -13.80
C ILE A 7 2.15 2.50 -12.54
N ALA A 8 1.46 1.96 -11.55
CA ALA A 8 1.15 2.68 -10.32
C ALA A 8 1.43 1.85 -9.05
N LYS A 9 1.80 2.54 -7.98
CA LYS A 9 1.97 1.96 -6.64
C LYS A 9 0.62 1.54 -6.08
N CYS A 10 0.47 0.24 -5.84
CA CYS A 10 -0.72 -0.35 -5.23
C CYS A 10 -0.41 -0.88 -3.80
N GLY A 11 -1.39 -0.81 -2.90
CA GLY A 11 -1.42 -1.56 -1.63
C GLY A 11 -2.30 -2.82 -1.77
N HIS A 12 -2.13 -3.93 -1.05
CA HIS A 12 -1.75 -4.12 0.35
C HIS A 12 -0.88 -5.39 0.50
N VAL A 13 0.32 -5.34 -0.07
CA VAL A 13 1.35 -6.41 -0.09
C VAL A 13 2.26 -6.37 1.14
N GLY A 14 1.66 -6.18 2.31
CA GLY A 14 2.37 -6.00 3.56
C GLY A 14 2.82 -4.55 3.80
N MET A 15 3.55 -4.40 4.90
CA MET A 15 3.97 -3.10 5.41
C MET A 15 5.22 -2.60 4.68
N SER A 16 5.31 -1.29 4.44
CA SER A 16 6.47 -0.65 3.78
C SER A 16 6.80 -1.22 2.41
N ARG A 17 5.81 -1.84 1.76
CA ARG A 17 5.92 -2.42 0.42
C ARG A 17 4.83 -1.83 -0.47
N TYR A 18 5.02 -1.96 -1.77
CA TYR A 18 4.00 -1.67 -2.76
C TYR A 18 4.08 -2.68 -3.89
N TYR A 19 2.95 -2.90 -4.55
CA TYR A 19 2.86 -3.66 -5.79
C TYR A 19 2.90 -2.69 -6.97
N ALA A 20 3.78 -2.91 -7.95
CA ALA A 20 3.82 -2.14 -9.19
C ALA A 20 2.76 -2.68 -10.17
N GLY A 21 1.55 -2.12 -10.12
CA GLY A 21 0.43 -2.56 -10.95
C GLY A 21 0.38 -1.85 -12.29
N ALA A 22 0.30 -2.62 -13.37
CA ALA A 22 0.07 -2.09 -14.71
C ALA A 22 -1.44 -1.91 -14.98
N PHE A 23 -1.81 -0.74 -15.47
CA PHE A 23 -3.17 -0.38 -15.88
C PHE A 23 -3.18 0.09 -17.32
N TYR A 24 -4.17 -0.38 -18.08
CA TYR A 24 -4.32 -0.09 -19.50
C TYR A 24 -5.57 0.77 -19.72
N ILE A 25 -5.38 2.01 -20.16
CA ILE A 25 -6.42 3.04 -20.25
C ILE A 25 -6.47 3.65 -21.65
N ALA A 26 -7.68 3.76 -22.20
CA ALA A 26 -7.94 4.59 -23.37
C ALA A 26 -8.29 6.01 -22.91
N ALA A 27 -7.60 7.02 -23.43
CA ALA A 27 -7.79 8.43 -23.09
C ALA A 27 -7.30 9.33 -24.24
N ASP A 28 -7.65 10.61 -24.22
CA ASP A 28 -7.14 11.54 -25.24
C ASP A 28 -5.74 12.07 -24.89
N THR A 29 -5.39 12.06 -23.60
CA THR A 29 -4.07 12.49 -23.12
C THR A 29 -3.53 11.58 -22.02
N GLY A 30 -2.20 11.51 -21.90
CA GLY A 30 -1.56 10.78 -20.80
C GLY A 30 -1.94 11.35 -19.42
N LYS A 31 -2.15 12.67 -19.31
CA LYS A 31 -2.58 13.31 -18.05
C LYS A 31 -3.94 12.80 -17.59
N GLU A 32 -4.87 12.62 -18.53
CA GLU A 32 -6.17 12.02 -18.25
C GLU A 32 -6.05 10.55 -17.86
N ALA A 33 -5.23 9.77 -18.57
CA ALA A 33 -4.97 8.37 -18.22
C ALA A 33 -4.40 8.23 -16.79
N ALA A 34 -3.40 9.05 -16.44
CA ALA A 34 -2.84 9.09 -15.08
C ALA A 34 -3.89 9.46 -14.03
N LYS A 35 -4.77 10.43 -14.32
CA LYS A 35 -5.86 10.82 -13.42
C LYS A 35 -6.86 9.69 -13.21
N ILE A 36 -7.20 8.94 -14.27
CA ILE A 36 -8.09 7.78 -14.17
C ILE A 36 -7.46 6.70 -13.28
N VAL A 37 -6.19 6.34 -13.53
CA VAL A 37 -5.47 5.32 -12.75
C VAL A 37 -5.29 5.74 -11.31
N ARG A 38 -4.99 7.02 -11.08
CA ARG A 38 -4.85 7.56 -9.73
C ARG A 38 -6.13 7.45 -8.90
N ASN A 39 -7.30 7.22 -9.49
CA ASN A 39 -8.55 6.98 -8.77
C ASN A 39 -8.98 5.50 -8.75
N ARG A 40 -8.13 4.57 -9.24
CA ARG A 40 -8.44 3.14 -9.25
C ARG A 40 -8.29 2.51 -7.87
N PRO A 41 -9.11 1.49 -7.55
CA PRO A 41 -8.92 0.72 -6.33
C PRO A 41 -7.49 0.22 -6.18
N ARG A 42 -7.04 0.06 -4.93
CA ARG A 42 -5.69 -0.38 -4.54
C ARG A 42 -4.57 0.63 -4.77
N VAL A 43 -4.70 1.61 -5.66
CA VAL A 43 -3.68 2.63 -5.89
C VAL A 43 -3.51 3.50 -4.63
N LYS A 44 -2.26 3.81 -4.27
CA LYS A 44 -1.95 4.65 -3.09
C LYS A 44 -2.25 6.13 -3.37
N HIS A 45 -3.53 6.51 -3.38
CA HIS A 45 -4.02 7.84 -3.77
C HIS A 45 -3.35 9.03 -3.06
N GLY A 46 -2.96 8.86 -1.80
CA GLY A 46 -2.33 9.91 -0.99
C GLY A 46 -0.84 10.13 -1.28
N HIS A 47 -0.19 9.23 -2.04
CA HIS A 47 1.24 9.31 -2.33
C HIS A 47 1.47 10.22 -3.53
N THR A 48 2.35 11.22 -3.41
CA THR A 48 2.69 12.14 -4.52
C THR A 48 3.25 11.36 -5.72
N ASP A 49 4.02 10.32 -5.45
CA ASP A 49 4.69 9.40 -6.37
C ASP A 49 3.89 8.12 -6.66
N ALA A 50 2.55 8.16 -6.55
CA ALA A 50 1.71 6.98 -6.78
C ALA A 50 1.76 6.45 -8.24
N ILE A 51 2.07 7.31 -9.22
CA ILE A 51 2.26 6.90 -10.62
C ILE A 51 3.77 6.79 -10.85
N LEU A 52 4.21 5.59 -11.26
CA LEU A 52 5.63 5.27 -11.49
C LEU A 52 6.03 5.53 -12.94
N GLU A 53 5.21 5.07 -13.87
CA GLU A 53 5.48 5.15 -15.31
C GLU A 53 4.19 5.39 -16.08
N LEU A 54 4.30 6.13 -17.18
CA LEU A 54 3.23 6.33 -18.13
C LEU A 54 3.81 6.33 -19.55
N MET A 55 3.27 5.45 -20.40
CA MET A 55 3.67 5.33 -21.80
C MET A 55 2.47 5.15 -22.72
N GLU A 56 2.52 5.75 -23.90
CA GLU A 56 1.57 5.49 -24.99
C GLU A 56 1.91 4.14 -25.63
N ILE A 57 0.90 3.35 -25.95
CA ILE A 57 1.03 1.98 -26.47
C ILE A 57 0.15 1.76 -27.68
N SER A 58 0.39 0.65 -28.40
CA SER A 58 -0.48 0.23 -29.49
C SER A 58 -1.84 -0.26 -28.98
N HIS A 59 -2.82 -0.32 -29.88
CA HIS A 59 -4.13 -0.91 -29.56
C HIS A 59 -4.04 -2.41 -29.23
N ASP A 60 -3.11 -3.13 -29.86
CA ASP A 60 -2.93 -4.56 -29.65
C ASP A 60 -2.35 -4.82 -28.25
N ASP A 61 -1.34 -4.05 -27.84
CA ASP A 61 -0.78 -4.09 -26.48
C ASP A 61 -1.82 -3.72 -25.42
N TYR A 62 -2.69 -2.76 -25.74
CA TYR A 62 -3.79 -2.38 -24.87
C TYR A 62 -4.74 -3.56 -24.64
N THR A 63 -5.13 -4.25 -25.71
CA THR A 63 -6.05 -5.37 -25.64
C THR A 63 -5.45 -6.54 -24.87
N LEU A 64 -4.19 -6.88 -25.17
CA LEU A 64 -3.45 -7.93 -24.46
C LEU A 64 -3.29 -7.60 -22.98
N GLY A 65 -2.82 -6.39 -22.66
CA GLY A 65 -2.62 -5.94 -21.30
C GLY A 65 -3.90 -5.95 -20.46
N LYS A 66 -5.05 -5.62 -21.07
CA LYS A 66 -6.36 -5.74 -20.41
C LYS A 66 -6.70 -7.17 -20.03
N LEU A 67 -6.34 -8.16 -20.85
CA LEU A 67 -6.53 -9.58 -20.55
C LEU A 67 -5.59 -10.01 -19.41
N GLU A 68 -4.32 -9.62 -19.45
CA GLU A 68 -3.33 -9.91 -18.41
C GLU A 68 -3.76 -9.33 -17.05
N THR A 69 -4.15 -8.05 -17.01
CA THR A 69 -4.66 -7.40 -15.79
C THR A 69 -5.89 -8.14 -15.24
N ARG A 70 -6.77 -8.64 -16.12
CA ARG A 70 -7.96 -9.40 -15.70
C ARG A 70 -7.60 -10.79 -15.19
N ALA A 71 -6.57 -11.43 -15.72
CA ALA A 71 -6.10 -12.74 -15.26
C ALA A 71 -5.31 -12.64 -13.94
N ASN A 72 -4.76 -11.46 -13.64
CA ASN A 72 -3.91 -11.27 -12.48
C ASN A 72 -4.69 -11.37 -11.15
N PRO A 73 -4.36 -12.34 -10.27
CA PRO A 73 -5.10 -12.58 -9.03
C PRO A 73 -5.01 -11.42 -8.03
N TYR A 74 -3.97 -10.59 -8.12
CA TYR A 74 -3.77 -9.44 -7.25
C TYR A 74 -4.96 -8.47 -7.24
N PHE A 75 -5.52 -8.20 -8.43
CA PHE A 75 -6.59 -7.21 -8.59
C PHE A 75 -7.95 -7.72 -8.12
N HIS A 76 -8.11 -9.04 -7.95
CA HIS A 76 -9.34 -9.66 -7.49
C HIS A 76 -9.34 -9.97 -5.99
N ALA A 77 -8.15 -10.10 -5.39
CA ALA A 77 -8.03 -10.38 -3.97
C ALA A 77 -8.69 -9.26 -3.14
N THR A 78 -9.53 -9.64 -2.20
CA THR A 78 -10.28 -8.73 -1.32
C THR A 78 -9.56 -8.51 0.01
N SER A 79 -8.85 -9.53 0.49
CA SER A 79 -8.11 -9.54 1.76
C SER A 79 -6.60 -9.68 1.59
N ASN A 80 -5.83 -9.30 2.62
CA ASN A 80 -4.38 -9.54 2.64
C ASN A 80 -4.06 -11.05 2.65
N TYR A 81 -4.89 -11.87 3.30
CA TYR A 81 -4.72 -13.32 3.31
C TYR A 81 -4.83 -13.91 1.91
N GLU A 82 -5.84 -13.52 1.13
CA GLU A 82 -6.00 -13.95 -0.27
C GLU A 82 -4.81 -13.51 -1.15
N GLN A 83 -4.25 -12.32 -0.91
CA GLN A 83 -3.05 -11.87 -1.62
C GLN A 83 -1.85 -12.76 -1.31
N CYS A 84 -1.69 -13.19 -0.06
CA CYS A 84 -0.61 -14.09 0.34
C CYS A 84 -0.73 -15.49 -0.28
N LEU A 85 -1.95 -15.97 -0.58
CA LEU A 85 -2.13 -17.25 -1.29
C LEU A 85 -1.57 -17.23 -2.71
N HIS A 86 -1.48 -16.05 -3.31
CA HIS A 86 -0.95 -15.84 -4.66
C HIS A 86 0.42 -15.17 -4.65
N TRP A 87 1.16 -15.28 -3.53
CA TRP A 87 2.44 -14.59 -3.35
C TRP A 87 3.42 -14.89 -4.49
N ASP A 88 3.55 -16.16 -4.90
CA ASP A 88 4.46 -16.58 -5.97
C ASP A 88 4.17 -15.89 -7.31
N ALA A 89 2.91 -15.55 -7.58
CA ALA A 89 2.51 -14.87 -8.81
C ALA A 89 2.70 -13.34 -8.76
N ILE A 90 2.84 -12.76 -7.57
CA ILE A 90 2.91 -11.31 -7.39
C ILE A 90 4.27 -10.81 -6.92
N ALA A 91 5.09 -11.69 -6.31
CA ALA A 91 6.31 -11.32 -5.59
C ALA A 91 7.28 -10.49 -6.44
N ASP A 92 7.45 -10.84 -7.70
CA ASP A 92 8.35 -10.14 -8.64
C ASP A 92 7.94 -8.68 -8.91
N CYS A 93 6.67 -8.35 -8.69
CA CYS A 93 6.14 -7.00 -8.82
C CYS A 93 5.98 -6.30 -7.46
N VAL A 94 6.47 -6.88 -6.36
CA VAL A 94 6.42 -6.27 -5.03
C VAL A 94 7.77 -5.68 -4.63
N PHE A 95 7.77 -4.38 -4.35
CA PHE A 95 8.97 -3.61 -4.02
C PHE A 95 8.87 -3.02 -2.60
N SER A 96 10.03 -2.76 -1.99
CA SER A 96 10.12 -2.03 -0.72
C SER A 96 10.02 -0.52 -0.94
N GLU A 97 9.39 0.20 0.00
CA GLU A 97 9.42 1.67 0.09
C GLU A 97 10.55 2.19 0.99
N ILE A 98 11.22 1.29 1.71
CA ILE A 98 12.27 1.60 2.67
C ILE A 98 13.50 0.77 2.32
N ASP A 99 14.68 1.37 2.39
CA ASP A 99 15.92 0.65 2.22
C ASP A 99 16.17 -0.30 3.40
N ASP A 100 16.83 -1.44 3.13
CA ASP A 100 17.04 -2.48 4.13
C ASP A 100 17.83 -1.99 5.36
N SER A 101 18.68 -0.97 5.20
CA SER A 101 19.42 -0.33 6.29
C SER A 101 18.52 0.35 7.32
N ASP A 102 17.35 0.82 6.89
CA ASP A 102 16.48 1.70 7.70
C ASP A 102 15.32 0.91 8.34
N LEU A 103 15.19 -0.37 7.98
CA LEU A 103 14.06 -1.21 8.34
C LEU A 103 13.95 -1.45 9.85
N GLY A 104 15.08 -1.64 10.54
CA GLY A 104 15.13 -1.83 12.00
C GLY A 104 14.69 -0.58 12.77
N ALA A 105 15.28 0.57 12.44
CA ALA A 105 14.93 1.85 13.07
C ALA A 105 13.45 2.21 12.86
N TRP A 106 12.93 1.93 11.66
CA TRP A 106 11.53 2.13 11.35
C TRP A 106 10.62 1.21 12.20
N TYR A 107 10.98 -0.07 12.34
CA TYR A 107 10.21 -1.03 13.14
C TYR A 107 10.14 -0.64 14.61
N ASP A 108 11.26 -0.21 15.19
CA ASP A 108 11.34 0.26 16.57
C ASP A 108 10.47 1.50 16.80
N THR A 109 10.54 2.47 15.88
CA THR A 109 9.72 3.69 15.90
C THR A 109 8.23 3.36 15.85
N LYS A 110 7.82 2.43 14.98
CA LYS A 110 6.42 2.01 14.85
C LYS A 110 5.92 1.26 16.08
N ASN A 111 6.70 0.34 16.63
CA ASN A 111 6.36 -0.36 17.87
C ASN A 111 6.18 0.61 19.03
N HIS A 112 7.05 1.61 19.13
CA HIS A 112 6.90 2.68 20.13
C HIS A 112 5.59 3.46 19.94
N SER A 113 5.26 3.85 18.70
CA SER A 113 3.98 4.51 18.39
C SER A 113 2.76 3.65 18.75
N LEU A 114 2.80 2.35 18.44
CA LEU A 114 1.73 1.39 18.79
C LEU A 114 1.59 1.24 20.31
N TYR A 115 2.70 1.13 21.03
CA TYR A 115 2.74 1.13 22.48
C TYR A 115 2.10 2.39 23.06
N LEU A 116 2.47 3.58 22.57
CA LEU A 116 1.88 4.85 22.99
C LEU A 116 0.37 4.90 22.73
N LYS A 117 -0.09 4.44 21.55
CA LYS A 117 -1.52 4.34 21.22
C LYS A 117 -2.27 3.38 22.14
N LYS A 118 -1.68 2.22 22.49
CA LYS A 118 -2.26 1.27 23.47
C LYS A 118 -2.30 1.86 24.88
N LYS A 119 -1.25 2.59 25.27
CA LYS A 119 -1.17 3.31 26.55
C LYS A 119 -2.28 4.36 26.63
N LYS A 120 -2.44 5.21 25.60
CA LYS A 120 -3.53 6.22 25.51
C LYS A 120 -4.91 5.61 25.68
N ARG A 121 -5.18 4.52 24.96
CA ARG A 121 -6.46 3.80 25.05
C ARG A 121 -6.75 3.33 26.47
N ARG A 122 -5.76 2.70 27.13
CA ARG A 122 -5.88 2.31 28.55
C ARG A 122 -6.17 3.50 29.47
N CYS A 123 -5.51 4.65 29.27
CA CYS A 123 -5.79 5.85 30.05
C CYS A 123 -7.25 6.31 29.90
N HIS A 124 -7.77 6.37 28.67
CA HIS A 124 -9.17 6.75 28.42
C HIS A 124 -10.17 5.77 29.02
N THR A 125 -9.91 4.46 28.93
CA THR A 125 -10.79 3.43 29.54
C THR A 125 -10.90 3.58 31.06
N HIS A 126 -9.87 4.11 31.72
CA HIS A 126 -9.88 4.37 33.17
C HIS A 126 -10.30 5.82 33.52
N GLY A 127 -10.92 6.55 32.58
CA GLY A 127 -11.45 7.90 32.82
C GLY A 127 -10.40 9.02 32.83
N PHE A 128 -9.13 8.73 32.54
CA PHE A 128 -8.06 9.75 32.51
C PHE A 128 -8.04 10.49 31.17
N HIS A 129 -8.48 11.74 31.18
CA HIS A 129 -8.52 12.64 30.02
C HIS A 129 -7.35 13.63 30.08
N GLY A 130 -6.14 13.15 29.83
CA GLY A 130 -4.94 14.00 29.81
C GLY A 130 -3.65 13.18 29.74
N TYR A 131 -2.81 13.45 28.73
CA TYR A 131 -1.54 12.75 28.55
C TYR A 131 -0.45 13.14 29.58
N SER A 132 -0.68 14.18 30.38
CA SER A 132 0.41 14.81 31.14
C SER A 132 0.84 14.07 32.41
N ARG A 133 0.06 13.11 32.95
CA ARG A 133 0.40 12.45 34.22
C ARG A 133 0.01 10.97 34.36
N CYS A 134 0.03 10.19 33.28
CA CYS A 134 -0.21 8.74 33.40
C CYS A 134 1.13 7.97 33.56
N SER A 135 1.72 8.10 34.74
CA SER A 135 2.69 7.13 35.28
C SER A 135 1.92 5.92 35.80
N ILE A 136 1.41 5.09 34.87
CA ILE A 136 1.00 3.74 35.24
C ILE A 136 2.27 3.04 35.71
N ALA A 137 2.39 2.91 37.03
CA ALA A 137 3.46 2.19 37.69
C ALA A 137 3.63 0.83 37.02
N ARG A 138 4.88 0.41 36.82
CA ARG A 138 5.20 -0.97 36.49
C ARG A 138 4.54 -1.83 37.56
N VAL A 139 3.49 -2.58 37.20
CA VAL A 139 3.00 -3.66 38.05
C VAL A 139 4.12 -4.68 38.06
N SER A 140 4.88 -4.68 39.14
CA SER A 140 5.88 -5.67 39.46
C SER A 140 5.21 -7.04 39.40
N VAL A 141 5.58 -7.86 38.42
CA VAL A 141 5.27 -9.30 38.45
C VAL A 141 6.14 -9.86 39.57
N GLN A 142 5.57 -10.04 40.76
CA GLN A 142 6.18 -10.89 41.77
C GLN A 142 5.93 -12.35 41.35
N LYS A 143 7.03 -13.10 41.33
CA LYS A 143 7.10 -14.53 41.02
C LYS A 143 6.35 -15.35 42.07
#